data_AF-A0A3N0E867-F1
#
_entry.id   AF-A0A3N0E867-F1
#
_cell.length_a   1.000
_cell.length_b   1.000
_cell.length_c   1.000
_cell.angle_alpha   90.00
_cell.angle_beta   90.00
_cell.angle_gamma   90.00
#
_symmetry.space_group_name_H-M   'P 1'
#
loop_
_entity.id
_entity.type
_entity.pdbx_description
1 polymer ?
#
loop_
_entity_poly.entity_id
_entity_poly.type
_entity_poly.pdbx_seq_one_letter_code
_entity_poly.pdbx_strand_id
1 'polypeptide(L)'
;MDAAEEAPGRFGFDHAEFELHLAEAQVGTDPVRAARHAESSAGLKRVGSPGWAAATGVLARSHAARHGSDDACALASEVMDAVPPERMRSTTRSRLGDLVSELRAQRSPGARVKALGERVSALE
;
A
#
# COMPACT_ATOMS: atom_id res chain seq x y z
N MET A 1 30.63 -11.64 3.46
CA MET A 1 29.47 -11.72 2.55
C MET A 1 29.42 -10.39 1.84
N ASP A 2 29.68 -10.42 0.54
CA ASP A 2 29.75 -9.25 -0.31
C ASP A 2 28.32 -8.86 -0.67
N ALA A 3 27.81 -7.77 -0.09
CA ALA A 3 26.52 -7.23 -0.49
C ALA A 3 26.78 -6.57 -1.84
N ALA A 4 26.35 -7.25 -2.92
CA ALA A 4 26.35 -6.65 -4.24
C ALA A 4 25.48 -5.39 -4.17
N GLU A 5 26.13 -4.23 -4.07
CA GLU A 5 25.48 -2.95 -4.30
C GLU A 5 24.95 -3.01 -5.74
N GLU A 6 23.63 -3.10 -5.90
CA GLU A 6 22.96 -3.01 -7.19
C GLU A 6 23.26 -1.63 -7.78
N ALA A 7 24.38 -1.54 -8.51
CA ALA A 7 24.69 -0.39 -9.33
C ALA A 7 23.59 -0.27 -10.39
N PRO A 8 22.89 0.88 -10.51
CA PRO A 8 21.84 1.04 -11.50
C PRO A 8 22.48 1.02 -12.88
N GLY A 9 22.39 -0.12 -13.57
CA GLY A 9 22.79 -0.23 -14.97
C GLY A 9 21.98 0.73 -15.85
N ARG A 10 22.39 0.88 -17.12
CA ARG A 10 21.79 1.82 -18.10
C ARG A 10 20.26 1.68 -18.28
N PHE A 11 19.68 0.55 -17.87
CA PHE A 11 18.24 0.24 -17.82
C PHE A 11 17.82 -0.31 -16.44
N GLY A 12 18.52 0.10 -15.37
CA GLY A 12 18.60 -0.55 -14.07
C GLY A 12 17.30 -1.20 -13.58
N PHE A 13 17.41 -2.45 -13.16
CA PHE A 13 16.33 -3.19 -12.53
C PHE A 13 15.88 -2.44 -11.27
N ASP A 14 14.63 -1.97 -11.24
CA ASP A 14 14.04 -1.39 -10.04
C ASP A 14 13.46 -2.53 -9.21
N HIS A 15 14.27 -3.06 -8.29
CA HIS A 15 13.87 -4.15 -7.41
C HIS A 15 12.60 -3.83 -6.62
N ALA A 16 12.45 -2.59 -6.14
CA ALA A 16 11.26 -2.19 -5.39
C ALA A 16 10.01 -2.16 -6.28
N GLU A 17 10.14 -1.75 -7.54
CA GLU A 17 9.02 -1.80 -8.49
C GLU A 17 8.63 -3.24 -8.83
N PHE A 18 9.62 -4.13 -8.99
CA PHE A 18 9.37 -5.56 -9.18
C PHE A 18 8.59 -6.17 -8.00
N GLU A 19 9.04 -5.91 -6.77
CA GLU A 19 8.35 -6.37 -5.56
C GLU A 19 6.91 -5.81 -5.49
N LEU A 20 6.70 -4.54 -5.84
CA LEU A 20 5.36 -3.95 -5.88
C LEU A 20 4.44 -4.69 -6.86
N HIS A 21 4.91 -4.99 -8.06
CA HIS A 21 4.12 -5.71 -9.07
C HIS A 21 3.75 -7.13 -8.61
N LEU A 22 4.67 -7.83 -7.94
CA LEU A 22 4.37 -9.13 -7.35
C LEU A 22 3.30 -9.03 -6.26
N ALA A 23 3.38 -8.00 -5.42
CA ALA A 23 2.38 -7.76 -4.39
C ALA A 23 0.99 -7.52 -4.99
N GLU A 24 0.89 -6.68 -6.01
CA GLU A 24 -0.36 -6.37 -6.69
C GLU A 24 -0.98 -7.58 -7.38
N ALA A 25 -0.17 -8.41 -8.03
CA ALA A 25 -0.62 -9.63 -8.67
C ALA A 25 -1.21 -10.65 -7.67
N GLN A 26 -0.77 -10.60 -6.41
CA GLN A 26 -1.10 -11.60 -5.40
C GLN A 26 -2.15 -11.14 -4.39
N VAL A 27 -2.44 -9.83 -4.25
CA VAL A 27 -3.31 -9.31 -3.18
C VAL A 27 -4.69 -9.98 -3.11
N GLY A 28 -5.25 -10.40 -4.25
CA GLY A 28 -6.54 -11.09 -4.33
C GLY A 28 -6.48 -12.62 -4.23
N THR A 29 -5.31 -13.25 -4.36
CA THR A 29 -5.16 -14.72 -4.43
C THR A 29 -4.32 -15.31 -3.31
N ASP A 30 -3.25 -14.63 -2.90
CA ASP A 30 -2.38 -14.97 -1.78
C ASP A 30 -1.99 -13.68 -1.02
N PRO A 31 -2.87 -13.18 -0.15
CA PRO A 31 -2.64 -11.92 0.56
C PRO A 31 -1.49 -11.99 1.58
N VAL A 32 -1.06 -13.19 1.98
CA VAL A 32 0.11 -13.36 2.86
C VAL A 32 1.38 -13.10 2.06
N ARG A 33 1.48 -13.66 0.86
CA ARG A 33 2.63 -13.44 -0.02
C ARG A 33 2.65 -12.01 -0.58
N ALA A 34 1.48 -11.47 -0.90
CA ALA A 34 1.33 -10.07 -1.28
C ALA A 34 1.86 -9.11 -0.21
N ALA A 35 1.53 -9.35 1.06
CA ALA A 35 2.03 -8.54 2.17
C ALA A 35 3.57 -8.54 2.23
N ARG A 36 4.22 -9.72 2.08
CA ARG A 36 5.69 -9.83 2.12
C ARG A 36 6.36 -9.03 1.00
N HIS A 37 5.83 -9.09 -0.21
CA HIS A 37 6.35 -8.33 -1.35
C HIS A 37 6.09 -6.82 -1.18
N ALA A 38 4.92 -6.43 -0.66
CA ALA A 38 4.61 -5.04 -0.37
C ALA A 38 5.51 -4.45 0.72
N GLU A 39 5.77 -5.19 1.80
CA GLU A 39 6.73 -4.81 2.86
C GLU A 39 8.14 -4.64 2.29
N SER A 40 8.59 -5.58 1.45
CA SER A 40 9.91 -5.53 0.80
C SER A 40 10.04 -4.29 -0.11
N SER A 41 9.03 -4.04 -0.95
CA SER A 41 8.98 -2.85 -1.82
C SER A 41 8.99 -1.55 -1.00
N ALA A 42 8.16 -1.47 0.04
CA ALA A 42 8.07 -0.30 0.90
C ALA A 42 9.40 -0.02 1.62
N GLY A 43 10.08 -1.06 2.12
CA GLY A 43 11.37 -0.96 2.80
C GLY A 43 12.51 -0.43 1.92
N LEU A 44 12.40 -0.58 0.60
CA LEU A 44 13.36 -0.08 -0.38
C LEU A 44 13.11 1.37 -0.81
N LYS A 45 11.98 1.96 -0.43
CA LYS A 45 11.61 3.33 -0.82
C LYS A 45 11.59 4.25 0.41
N ARG A 46 11.91 5.53 0.20
CA ARG A 46 11.82 6.54 1.26
C ARG A 46 10.36 6.74 1.68
N VAL A 47 10.09 6.77 2.99
CA VAL A 47 8.77 7.11 3.56
C VAL A 47 8.24 8.43 2.97
N GLY A 48 6.95 8.47 2.63
CA GLY A 48 6.31 9.61 1.96
C GLY A 48 6.69 9.79 0.49
N SER A 49 7.49 8.89 -0.09
CA SER A 49 7.67 8.85 -1.55
C SER A 49 6.46 8.20 -2.23
N PRO A 50 6.21 8.49 -3.52
CA PRO A 50 5.12 7.84 -4.23
C PRO A 50 5.24 6.31 -4.34
N GLY A 51 6.46 5.78 -4.45
CA GLY A 51 6.71 4.33 -4.49
C GLY A 51 6.40 3.67 -3.15
N TRP A 52 6.84 4.29 -2.05
CA TRP A 52 6.49 3.85 -0.70
C TRP A 52 4.97 3.88 -0.49
N ALA A 53 4.30 4.96 -0.87
CA ALA A 53 2.85 5.09 -0.70
C ALA A 53 2.06 4.04 -1.48
N ALA A 54 2.52 3.69 -2.69
CA ALA A 54 1.92 2.61 -3.48
C ALA A 54 2.08 1.25 -2.78
N ALA A 55 3.31 0.91 -2.35
CA ALA A 55 3.60 -0.33 -1.66
C ALA A 55 2.84 -0.47 -0.34
N THR A 56 2.84 0.57 0.50
CA THR A 56 2.08 0.58 1.77
C THR A 56 0.56 0.48 1.53
N GLY A 57 0.05 1.06 0.44
CA GLY A 57 -1.36 0.89 0.05
C GLY A 57 -1.71 -0.57 -0.31
N VAL A 58 -0.82 -1.27 -1.03
CA VAL A 58 -1.00 -2.70 -1.35
C VAL A 58 -0.84 -3.57 -0.10
N LEU A 59 0.06 -3.20 0.82
CA LEU A 59 0.18 -3.86 2.12
C LEU A 59 -1.11 -3.73 2.92
N ALA A 60 -1.69 -2.53 2.99
CA ALA A 60 -2.97 -2.29 3.66
C ALA A 60 -4.10 -3.16 3.08
N ARG A 61 -4.19 -3.27 1.74
CA ARG A 61 -5.15 -4.16 1.07
C ARG A 61 -4.90 -5.64 1.39
N SER A 62 -3.64 -6.04 1.51
CA SER A 62 -3.27 -7.40 1.92
C SER A 62 -3.75 -7.72 3.35
N HIS A 63 -3.68 -6.75 4.28
CA HIS A 63 -4.27 -6.89 5.62
C HIS A 63 -5.80 -6.94 5.56
N ALA A 64 -6.43 -6.09 4.76
CA ALA A 64 -7.89 -6.08 4.58
C ALA A 64 -8.41 -7.43 4.04
N ALA A 65 -7.73 -8.01 3.04
CA ALA A 65 -8.05 -9.33 2.48
C ALA A 65 -7.93 -10.47 3.51
N ARG A 66 -7.15 -10.27 4.57
CA ARG A 66 -6.97 -11.20 5.70
C ARG A 66 -7.87 -10.89 6.89
N HIS A 67 -8.89 -10.05 6.71
CA HIS A 67 -9.79 -9.56 7.77
C HIS A 67 -9.09 -8.75 8.89
N GLY A 68 -7.88 -8.23 8.63
CA GLY A 68 -7.15 -7.32 9.53
C GLY A 68 -7.51 -5.86 9.27
N SER A 69 -8.75 -5.47 9.56
CA SER A 69 -9.25 -4.11 9.26
C SER A 69 -8.51 -3.00 10.02
N ASP A 70 -8.07 -3.28 11.25
CA ASP A 70 -7.32 -2.31 12.06
C ASP A 70 -5.95 -2.00 11.46
N ASP A 71 -5.17 -3.03 11.12
CA ASP A 71 -3.85 -2.86 10.49
C ASP A 71 -3.98 -2.15 9.14
N ALA A 72 -4.98 -2.55 8.34
CA ALA A 72 -5.26 -1.93 7.06
C ALA A 72 -5.58 -0.43 7.21
N CYS A 73 -6.38 -0.07 8.22
CA CYS A 73 -6.71 1.32 8.51
C CYS A 73 -5.50 2.11 9.02
N ALA A 74 -4.65 1.50 9.84
CA ALA A 74 -3.45 2.11 10.37
C ALA A 74 -2.45 2.46 9.25
N LEU A 75 -2.18 1.50 8.35
CA LEU A 75 -1.29 1.69 7.21
C LEU A 75 -1.82 2.74 6.23
N ALA A 76 -3.13 2.73 5.94
CA ALA A 76 -3.75 3.76 5.10
C ALA A 76 -3.65 5.15 5.71
N SER A 77 -3.82 5.25 7.04
CA SER A 77 -3.64 6.50 7.77
C SER A 77 -2.20 6.99 7.68
N GLU A 78 -1.21 6.10 7.85
CA GLU A 78 0.20 6.43 7.71
C GLU A 78 0.54 6.99 6.33
N VAL A 79 -0.03 6.43 5.25
CA VAL A 79 0.14 6.96 3.89
C VAL A 79 -0.40 8.38 3.79
N MET A 80 -1.61 8.63 4.28
CA MET A 80 -2.22 9.97 4.22
C MET A 80 -1.50 10.99 5.11
N ASP A 81 -0.91 10.54 6.22
CA ASP A 81 -0.15 11.42 7.13
C ASP A 81 1.24 11.74 6.56
N ALA A 82 1.87 10.81 5.85
CA ALA A 82 3.20 10.97 5.26
C ALA A 82 3.19 11.64 3.87
N VAL A 83 2.07 11.58 3.14
CA VAL A 83 1.93 12.13 1.78
C VAL A 83 0.81 13.18 1.74
N PRO A 84 1.16 14.47 1.61
CA PRO A 84 0.16 15.53 1.47
C PRO A 84 -0.80 15.28 0.30
N PRO A 85 -2.11 15.60 0.44
CA PRO A 85 -3.11 15.36 -0.60
C PRO A 85 -2.72 15.91 -1.98
N GLU A 86 -2.06 17.07 -2.03
CA GLU A 86 -1.64 17.74 -3.27
C GLU A 86 -0.50 17.00 -3.99
N ARG A 87 0.28 16.21 -3.25
CA ARG A 87 1.40 15.41 -3.76
C ARG A 87 1.03 13.94 -3.97
N MET A 88 -0.14 13.53 -3.51
CA MET A 88 -0.61 12.16 -3.66
C MET A 88 -0.92 11.87 -5.14
N ARG A 89 -0.41 10.75 -5.65
CA ARG A 89 -0.69 10.34 -7.03
C ARG A 89 -2.12 9.83 -7.15
N SER A 90 -2.73 10.00 -8.32
CA SER A 90 -4.08 9.48 -8.61
C SER A 90 -4.18 7.98 -8.34
N THR A 91 -3.16 7.20 -8.73
CA THR A 91 -3.15 5.75 -8.49
C THR A 91 -3.05 5.38 -7.01
N THR A 92 -2.43 6.21 -6.17
CA THR A 92 -2.45 6.02 -4.71
C THR A 92 -3.85 6.32 -4.17
N ARG A 93 -4.50 7.40 -4.62
CA ARG A 93 -5.89 7.71 -4.25
C ARG A 93 -6.85 6.57 -4.63
N SER A 94 -6.73 6.04 -5.85
CA SER A 94 -7.52 4.90 -6.30
C SER A 94 -7.31 3.67 -5.41
N ARG A 95 -6.06 3.32 -5.07
CA ARG A 95 -5.78 2.21 -4.15
C ARG A 95 -6.39 2.41 -2.75
N LEU A 96 -6.41 3.64 -2.24
CA LEU A 96 -7.08 3.97 -0.98
C LEU A 96 -8.61 3.85 -1.10
N GLY A 97 -9.19 4.23 -2.24
CA GLY A 97 -10.62 4.05 -2.53
C GLY A 97 -11.01 2.56 -2.63
N ASP A 98 -10.19 1.76 -3.31
CA ASP A 98 -10.37 0.30 -3.40
C ASP A 98 -10.31 -0.33 -2.01
N LEU A 99 -9.31 0.05 -1.20
CA LEU A 99 -9.18 -0.40 0.18
C LEU A 99 -10.41 -0.08 1.03
N VAL A 100 -10.93 1.15 0.95
CA VAL A 100 -12.14 1.54 1.69
C VAL A 100 -13.34 0.70 1.24
N SER A 101 -13.46 0.42 -0.05
CA SER A 101 -14.53 -0.42 -0.61
C SER A 101 -14.43 -1.86 -0.10
N GLU A 102 -13.23 -2.44 -0.09
CA GLU A 102 -12.94 -3.78 0.46
C GLU A 102 -13.27 -3.86 1.95
N LEU A 103 -12.84 -2.88 2.75
CA LEU A 103 -13.11 -2.84 4.18
C LEU A 103 -14.61 -2.68 4.49
N ARG A 104 -15.34 -1.88 3.71
CA ARG A 104 -16.80 -1.71 3.85
C ARG A 104 -17.58 -2.97 3.49
N ALA A 105 -17.05 -3.81 2.60
CA ALA A 105 -17.67 -5.07 2.22
C ALA A 105 -17.54 -6.18 3.29
N GLN A 106 -16.71 -5.97 4.33
CA GLN A 106 -16.60 -6.91 5.45
C GLN A 106 -17.88 -6.94 6.29
N ARG A 107 -18.14 -8.06 6.98
CA ARG A 107 -19.39 -8.26 7.74
C ARG A 107 -19.67 -7.22 8.84
N SER A 108 -18.63 -6.63 9.42
CA SER A 108 -18.76 -5.65 10.50
C SER A 108 -17.69 -4.57 10.36
N PRO A 109 -17.90 -3.56 9.50
CA PRO A 109 -16.96 -2.46 9.36
C PRO A 109 -17.01 -1.59 10.62
N GLY A 110 -15.88 -1.52 11.32
CA GLY A 110 -15.75 -0.73 12.55
C GLY A 110 -15.72 0.78 12.32
N ALA A 111 -15.78 1.57 13.39
CA ALA A 111 -15.76 3.03 13.33
C ALA A 111 -14.52 3.60 12.61
N ARG A 112 -13.37 2.93 12.70
CA ARG A 112 -12.14 3.30 11.98
C ARG A 112 -12.29 3.23 10.47
N VAL A 113 -13.00 2.22 9.95
CA VAL A 113 -13.27 2.10 8.50
C VAL A 113 -14.13 3.26 8.02
N LYS A 114 -15.13 3.67 8.83
CA LYS A 114 -15.97 4.83 8.52
C LYS A 114 -15.14 6.12 8.47
N ALA A 115 -14.33 6.39 9.51
CA ALA A 115 -13.48 7.57 9.57
C ALA A 115 -12.43 7.59 8.44
N LEU A 116 -11.83 6.44 8.10
CA LEU A 116 -10.94 6.32 6.95
C LEU A 116 -11.66 6.67 5.66
N GLY A 117 -12.88 6.16 5.45
CA GLY A 117 -13.68 6.47 4.29
C GLY A 117 -14.00 7.96 4.15
N GLU A 118 -14.29 8.66 5.24
CA GLU A 118 -14.49 10.11 5.26
C GLU A 118 -13.21 10.86 4.85
N ARG A 119 -12.05 10.45 5.38
CA ARG A 119 -10.75 11.03 4.99
C ARG A 119 -10.43 10.81 3.51
N VAL A 120 -10.66 9.62 2.99
CA VAL A 120 -10.39 9.29 1.58
C VAL A 120 -11.32 10.07 0.64
N SER A 121 -12.60 10.23 0.99
CA SER A 121 -13.53 11.06 0.20
C SER A 121 -13.15 12.55 0.17
N ALA A 122 -12.38 13.04 1.13
CA ALA A 122 -11.85 14.42 1.11
C ALA A 122 -10.61 14.59 0.22
N LEU A 123 -10.11 13.52 -0.42
CA LEU A 123 -8.99 13.56 -1.37
C LEU A 123 -9.44 13.76 -2.84
N GLU A 124 -10.74 13.69 -3.10
CA GLU A 124 -11.38 13.96 -4.40
C GLU A 124 -11.64 15.47 -4.59
#